data_AF-A0A7R9IJA5-F1
#
_entry.id   AF-A0A7R9IJA5-F1
#
_cell.length_a   1.000
_cell.length_b   1.000
_cell.length_c   1.000
_cell.angle_alpha   90.00
_cell.angle_beta   90.00
_cell.angle_gamma   90.00
#
_symmetry.space_group_name_H-M   'P 1'
#
loop_
_entity.id
_entity.type
_entity.pdbx_description
1 polymer ?
#
loop_
_entity_poly.entity_id
_entity_poly.type
_entity_poly.pdbx_seq_one_letter_code
_entity_poly.pdbx_strand_id
1 'polypeptide(L)'
;MDQEHGLRTYGYGEILLTSGTLPSDINEMNLSQLRLHYLRSLVSNLLECNGYTVIHPQERQVSGSVIQIHLALSSSNSALLNRHEESFQVVCASVVNSKHDAKEDSLFARHYLKQRTKELELMSRHKYGEQVVGWGEYLQQLGEAVVKVDLLHVKPGKVIPLDLQPTTSGRGRHTSCKGAAFVLYNCARLAAICKQFYDKVAEGYYPHLIPLQDVDFSLLKQETEQEASHPRLQNVPHPIILARLHPCGGSWATPGGPYPKGG
;
A
#
# COMPACT_ATOMS: atom_id res chain seq x y z
N MET A 1 5.51 -1.31 43.31
CA MET A 1 6.38 -0.27 42.71
C MET A 1 6.48 -0.63 41.25
N ASP A 2 5.46 -0.21 40.52
CA ASP A 2 5.29 -0.46 39.10
C ASP A 2 6.23 0.45 38.32
N GLN A 3 7.11 -0.13 37.52
CA GLN A 3 7.85 0.60 36.50
C GLN A 3 7.20 0.33 35.15
N GLU A 4 6.26 1.21 34.79
CA GLU A 4 5.79 1.38 33.42
C GLU A 4 7.00 1.54 32.48
N HIS A 5 7.25 0.54 31.65
CA HIS A 5 8.13 0.67 30.50
C HIS A 5 7.37 1.42 29.41
N GLY A 6 7.29 2.74 29.58
CA GLY A 6 6.86 3.65 28.52
C GLY A 6 7.77 3.46 27.31
N LEU A 7 7.17 3.02 26.20
CA LEU A 7 7.71 3.21 24.86
C LEU A 7 8.02 4.69 24.70
N ARG A 8 9.29 5.07 24.92
CA ARG A 8 9.76 6.42 24.66
C ARG A 8 9.62 6.67 23.16
N THR A 9 8.57 7.37 22.77
CA THR A 9 8.47 8.07 21.50
C THR A 9 9.55 9.15 21.50
N TYR A 10 10.75 8.83 21.03
CA TYR A 10 11.69 9.86 20.61
C TYR A 10 11.01 10.54 19.41
N GLY A 11 10.50 11.77 19.63
CA GLY A 11 9.91 12.57 18.57
C GLY A 11 11.00 12.87 17.55
N TYR A 12 11.03 12.11 16.46
CA TYR A 12 11.82 12.45 15.30
C TYR A 12 11.19 13.72 14.69
N GLY A 13 12.03 14.65 14.24
CA GLY A 13 11.65 16.05 13.96
C GLY A 13 10.50 16.26 12.96
N GLU A 14 10.18 17.51 12.71
CA GLU A 14 9.15 17.89 11.72
C GLU A 14 9.71 17.70 10.30
N ILE A 15 8.88 17.17 9.38
CA ILE A 15 9.18 17.06 7.95
C ILE A 15 8.15 17.82 7.14
N LEU A 16 8.61 18.76 6.31
CA LEU A 16 7.77 19.43 5.34
C LEU A 16 7.68 18.59 4.07
N LEU A 17 6.54 17.91 3.87
CA LEU A 17 6.29 17.10 2.67
C LEU A 17 5.48 17.87 1.64
N THR A 18 6.09 18.09 0.48
CA THR A 18 5.48 18.83 -0.63
C THR A 18 5.47 17.99 -1.91
N SER A 19 4.61 18.35 -2.86
CA SER A 19 4.60 17.75 -4.19
C SER A 19 4.44 18.80 -5.28
N GLY A 20 4.74 18.44 -6.52
CA GLY A 20 4.29 19.22 -7.68
C GLY A 20 2.76 19.41 -7.69
N THR A 21 2.30 20.40 -8.45
CA THR A 21 0.86 20.70 -8.58
C THR A 21 0.11 19.51 -9.15
N LEU A 22 -0.92 19.08 -8.43
CA LEU A 22 -1.81 18.00 -8.82
C LEU A 22 -3.24 18.55 -8.97
N PRO A 23 -4.07 18.00 -9.87
CA PRO A 23 -5.50 18.28 -9.91
C PRO A 23 -6.16 18.05 -8.53
N SER A 24 -7.20 18.83 -8.20
CA SER A 24 -7.95 18.64 -6.96
C SER A 24 -8.79 17.37 -6.98
N ASP A 25 -9.35 17.02 -8.13
CA ASP A 25 -10.09 15.77 -8.33
C ASP A 25 -9.13 14.66 -8.77
N ILE A 26 -9.02 13.62 -7.93
CA ILE A 26 -8.23 12.43 -8.21
C ILE A 26 -8.66 11.74 -9.51
N ASN A 27 -9.94 11.82 -9.87
CA ASN A 27 -10.50 11.15 -11.05
C ASN A 27 -9.98 11.73 -12.37
N GLU A 28 -9.58 13.00 -12.36
CA GLU A 28 -9.05 13.74 -13.50
C GLU A 28 -7.51 13.73 -13.56
N MET A 29 -6.86 13.00 -12.66
CA MET A 29 -5.41 12.78 -12.73
C MET A 29 -5.09 11.77 -13.83
N ASN A 30 -4.09 12.07 -14.66
CA ASN A 30 -3.46 11.05 -15.49
C ASN A 30 -2.66 10.06 -14.63
N LEU A 31 -2.21 8.94 -15.20
CA LEU A 31 -1.56 7.89 -14.41
C LEU A 31 -0.24 8.32 -13.75
N SER A 32 0.51 9.24 -14.36
CA SER A 32 1.74 9.77 -13.75
C SER A 32 1.43 10.65 -12.55
N GLN A 33 0.41 11.52 -12.66
CA GLN A 33 -0.09 12.35 -11.55
C GLN A 33 -0.68 11.48 -10.43
N LEU A 34 -1.46 10.46 -10.78
CA LEU A 34 -2.03 9.51 -9.82
C LEU A 34 -0.94 8.74 -9.08
N ARG A 35 0.12 8.33 -9.77
CA ARG A 35 1.30 7.71 -9.15
C ARG A 35 1.96 8.63 -8.12
N LEU A 36 2.16 9.91 -8.47
CA LEU A 36 2.71 10.90 -7.54
C LEU A 36 1.79 11.13 -6.34
N HIS A 37 0.48 11.19 -6.55
CA HIS A 37 -0.51 11.30 -5.48
C HIS A 37 -0.41 10.13 -4.48
N TYR A 38 -0.35 8.90 -4.98
CA TYR A 38 -0.18 7.73 -4.11
C TYR A 38 1.19 7.65 -3.46
N LEU A 39 2.25 8.06 -4.15
CA LEU A 39 3.58 8.14 -3.57
C LEU A 39 3.63 9.14 -2.40
N ARG A 40 2.99 10.31 -2.55
CA ARG A 40 2.89 11.30 -1.47
C ARG A 40 2.21 10.71 -0.24
N SER A 41 1.08 10.04 -0.43
CA SER A 41 0.35 9.39 0.67
C SER A 41 1.19 8.29 1.32
N LEU A 42 1.89 7.47 0.52
CA LEU A 42 2.78 6.42 1.02
C LEU A 42 3.92 7.01 1.85
N VAL A 43 4.60 8.04 1.36
CA VAL A 43 5.72 8.69 2.06
C VAL A 43 5.23 9.34 3.36
N SER A 44 4.08 10.02 3.37
CA SER A 44 3.49 10.58 4.59
C SER A 44 3.28 9.50 5.65
N ASN A 45 2.58 8.43 5.27
CA ASN A 45 2.29 7.32 6.18
C ASN A 45 3.59 6.67 6.70
N LEU A 46 4.58 6.48 5.83
CA LEU A 46 5.87 5.93 6.24
C LEU A 46 6.57 6.81 7.28
N LEU A 47 6.61 8.12 7.07
CA LEU A 47 7.25 9.05 7.98
C LEU A 47 6.52 9.09 9.32
N GLU A 48 5.19 9.21 9.31
CA GLU A 48 4.35 9.21 10.51
C GLU A 48 4.52 7.93 11.31
N CYS A 49 4.53 6.78 10.64
CA CYS A 49 4.69 5.50 11.32
C CYS A 49 6.13 5.25 11.81
N ASN A 50 7.11 6.06 11.39
CA ASN A 50 8.45 6.11 11.97
C ASN A 50 8.61 7.23 13.03
N GLY A 51 7.52 7.88 13.45
CA GLY A 51 7.52 8.86 14.53
C GLY A 51 7.83 10.30 14.11
N TYR A 52 7.85 10.61 12.81
CA TYR A 52 7.98 11.98 12.30
C TYR A 52 6.62 12.67 12.25
N THR A 53 6.61 13.99 12.43
CA THR A 53 5.42 14.81 12.16
C THR A 53 5.50 15.37 10.75
N VAL A 54 4.56 14.97 9.88
CA VAL A 54 4.51 15.47 8.50
C VAL A 54 3.68 16.74 8.44
N ILE A 55 4.31 17.83 8.02
CA ILE A 55 3.67 19.13 7.80
C ILE A 55 3.32 19.25 6.32
N HIS A 56 2.08 19.63 6.03
CA HIS A 56 1.67 20.03 4.69
C HIS A 56 1.68 21.57 4.58
N PRO A 57 2.20 22.15 3.46
CA PRO A 57 2.39 23.60 3.30
C PRO A 57 1.16 24.48 3.50
N GLN A 58 -0.04 23.89 3.48
CA GLN A 58 -1.30 24.60 3.66
C GLN A 58 -1.63 24.88 5.14
N GLU A 59 -0.88 24.30 6.09
CA GLU A 59 -1.33 24.19 7.48
C GLU A 59 -0.46 24.95 8.51
N ARG A 60 0.74 25.44 8.16
CA ARG A 60 1.56 26.19 9.12
C ARG A 60 2.69 27.04 8.50
N GLN A 61 2.95 28.19 9.11
CA GLN A 61 4.26 28.85 9.05
C GLN A 61 5.24 27.97 9.84
N VAL A 62 6.25 27.44 9.15
CA VAL A 62 7.25 26.55 9.75
C VAL A 62 8.27 27.40 10.51
N SER A 63 8.38 27.19 11.82
CA SER A 63 9.32 27.91 12.68
C SER A 63 10.32 26.93 13.29
N GLY A 64 11.44 26.68 12.59
CA GLY A 64 12.51 25.80 13.04
C GLY A 64 13.30 25.18 11.88
N SER A 65 14.37 24.43 12.20
CA SER A 65 15.06 23.58 11.22
C SER A 65 14.18 22.39 10.88
N VAL A 66 13.63 22.37 9.67
CA VAL A 66 12.71 21.33 9.18
C VAL A 66 13.30 20.67 7.95
N ILE A 67 13.31 19.34 7.94
CA ILE A 67 13.71 18.57 6.78
C ILE A 67 12.64 18.74 5.71
N GLN A 68 13.02 19.18 4.51
CA GLN A 68 12.08 19.38 3.41
C GLN A 68 12.19 18.24 2.41
N ILE A 69 11.08 17.58 2.11
CA ILE A 69 10.99 16.57 1.05
C ILE A 69 10.03 17.05 -0.04
N HIS A 70 10.51 17.15 -1.27
CA HIS A 70 9.72 17.54 -2.43
C HIS A 70 9.57 16.37 -3.41
N LEU A 71 8.33 15.99 -3.71
CA LEU A 71 8.00 14.94 -4.66
C LEU A 71 7.61 15.55 -6.03
N ALA A 72 8.35 15.23 -7.09
CA ALA A 72 8.15 15.85 -8.42
C ALA A 72 8.00 14.83 -9.54
N LEU A 73 7.26 15.17 -10.60
CA LEU A 73 7.14 14.32 -11.81
C LEU A 73 8.37 14.38 -12.73
N SER A 74 9.21 15.40 -12.58
CA SER A 74 10.43 15.58 -13.35
C SER A 74 11.55 16.15 -12.48
N SER A 75 12.80 15.94 -12.92
CA SER A 75 13.99 16.53 -12.30
C SER A 75 14.10 18.04 -12.54
N SER A 76 13.27 18.62 -13.42
CA SER A 76 13.36 20.01 -13.89
C SER A 76 13.02 21.07 -12.83
N ASN A 77 12.49 20.68 -11.67
CA ASN A 77 12.05 21.60 -10.62
C ASN A 77 13.02 21.69 -9.44
N SER A 78 14.33 21.76 -9.71
CA SER A 78 15.34 22.02 -8.66
C SER A 78 15.25 23.44 -8.08
N ALA A 79 14.52 24.35 -8.72
CA ALA A 79 14.37 25.75 -8.31
C ALA A 79 13.46 25.97 -7.08
N LEU A 80 12.68 24.96 -6.65
CA LEU A 80 11.79 25.06 -5.48
C LEU A 80 12.43 24.57 -4.17
N LEU A 81 13.59 23.91 -4.24
CA LEU A 81 14.39 23.69 -3.06
C LEU A 81 15.12 25.00 -2.78
N ASN A 82 14.60 25.81 -1.85
CA ASN A 82 15.45 26.78 -1.17
C ASN A 82 16.69 26.00 -0.71
N ARG A 83 17.88 26.56 -0.93
CA ARG A 83 19.18 25.98 -0.53
C ARG A 83 19.34 25.95 1.00
N HIS A 84 18.37 25.40 1.70
CA HIS A 84 18.54 24.91 3.06
C HIS A 84 19.28 23.57 2.99
N GLU A 85 20.20 23.38 3.91
CA GLU A 85 21.13 22.23 3.98
C GLU A 85 20.42 20.86 4.07
N GLU A 86 19.12 20.83 4.41
CA GLU A 86 18.33 19.61 4.62
C GLU A 86 17.10 19.50 3.69
N SER A 87 17.31 19.76 2.40
CA SER A 87 16.24 19.70 1.39
C SER A 87 16.49 18.56 0.37
N PHE A 88 15.48 17.69 0.19
CA PHE A 88 15.55 16.49 -0.63
C PHE A 88 14.48 16.49 -1.72
N GLN A 89 14.88 16.16 -2.95
CA GLN A 89 13.94 15.93 -4.06
C GLN A 89 13.83 14.44 -4.37
N VAL A 90 12.60 13.94 -4.43
CA VAL A 90 12.28 12.59 -4.90
C VAL A 90 11.55 12.71 -6.23
N VAL A 91 12.16 12.18 -7.29
CA VAL A 91 11.53 12.15 -8.61
C VAL A 91 10.64 10.92 -8.72
N CYS A 92 9.36 11.15 -9.03
CA CYS A 92 8.37 10.17 -9.41
C CYS A 92 8.34 10.10 -10.94
N ALA A 93 9.01 9.12 -11.51
CA ALA A 93 9.08 8.94 -12.95
C ALA A 93 7.70 8.65 -13.56
N SER A 94 7.59 8.93 -14.86
CA SER A 94 6.33 8.82 -15.59
C SER A 94 5.84 7.38 -15.73
N VAL A 95 4.54 7.26 -15.98
CA VAL A 95 3.89 6.03 -16.42
C VAL A 95 3.83 6.05 -17.95
N VAL A 96 4.26 4.96 -18.58
CA VAL A 96 4.29 4.81 -20.04
C VAL A 96 3.40 3.66 -20.48
N ASN A 97 2.84 3.80 -21.68
CA ASN A 97 2.11 2.74 -22.33
C ASN A 97 3.10 1.74 -22.94
N SER A 98 3.07 0.49 -22.45
CA SER A 98 3.99 -0.57 -22.88
C SER A 98 3.98 -0.86 -24.38
N LYS A 99 2.94 -0.48 -25.13
CA LYS A 99 2.87 -0.70 -26.59
C LYS A 99 3.57 0.37 -27.42
N HIS A 100 3.56 1.62 -26.95
CA HIS A 100 4.07 2.77 -27.70
C HIS A 100 5.36 3.33 -27.10
N ASP A 101 5.79 2.80 -25.95
CA ASP A 101 6.93 3.27 -25.15
C ASP A 101 6.91 4.79 -24.92
N ALA A 102 5.70 5.33 -24.84
CA ALA A 102 5.43 6.76 -24.75
C ALA A 102 4.66 7.04 -23.45
N LYS A 103 4.86 8.24 -22.91
CA LYS A 103 4.17 8.72 -21.72
C LYS A 103 2.66 8.63 -21.93
N GLU A 104 1.97 8.00 -20.97
CA GLU A 104 0.52 7.91 -20.98
C GLU A 104 -0.08 9.14 -20.30
N ASP A 105 -0.53 10.10 -21.11
CA ASP A 105 -1.17 11.33 -20.65
C ASP A 105 -2.68 11.38 -20.98
N SER A 106 -3.20 10.41 -21.73
CA SER A 106 -4.60 10.40 -22.18
C SER A 106 -5.53 9.57 -21.29
N LEU A 107 -4.97 8.60 -20.55
CA LEU A 107 -5.72 7.76 -19.64
C LEU A 107 -5.80 8.35 -18.23
N PHE A 108 -7.03 8.65 -17.80
CA PHE A 108 -7.32 9.20 -16.48
C PHE A 108 -7.62 8.12 -15.43
N ALA A 109 -7.40 8.47 -14.17
CA ALA A 109 -7.57 7.62 -12.98
C ALA A 109 -8.92 6.90 -12.96
N ARG A 110 -10.02 7.63 -13.21
CA ARG A 110 -11.39 7.04 -13.22
C ARG A 110 -11.54 5.89 -14.22
N HIS A 111 -10.95 6.03 -15.40
CA HIS A 111 -11.07 5.04 -16.47
C HIS A 111 -10.24 3.81 -16.14
N TYR A 112 -9.02 4.03 -15.64
CA TYR A 112 -8.13 2.94 -15.25
C TYR A 112 -8.66 2.15 -14.04
N LEU A 113 -9.19 2.85 -13.03
CA LEU A 113 -9.84 2.22 -11.87
C LEU A 113 -11.05 1.39 -12.30
N LYS A 114 -11.90 1.94 -13.18
CA LYS A 114 -13.06 1.20 -13.71
C LYS A 114 -12.63 -0.04 -14.48
N GLN A 115 -11.55 0.05 -15.27
CA GLN A 115 -10.98 -1.09 -15.98
C GLN A 115 -10.52 -2.19 -15.02
N ARG A 116 -9.70 -1.86 -14.00
CA ARG A 116 -9.21 -2.83 -13.02
C ARG A 116 -10.33 -3.44 -12.18
N THR A 117 -11.32 -2.65 -11.79
CA THR A 117 -12.51 -3.13 -11.08
C THR A 117 -13.28 -4.16 -11.90
N LYS A 118 -13.46 -3.90 -13.21
CA LYS A 118 -14.13 -4.83 -14.13
C LYS A 118 -13.34 -6.12 -14.35
N GLU A 119 -12.01 -6.05 -14.42
CA GLU A 119 -11.15 -7.23 -14.50
C GLU A 119 -11.29 -8.12 -13.26
N LEU A 120 -11.28 -7.52 -12.06
CA LEU A 120 -11.50 -8.22 -10.79
C LEU A 120 -12.90 -8.83 -10.69
N GLU A 121 -13.91 -8.12 -11.16
CA GLU A 121 -15.28 -8.62 -11.21
C GLU A 121 -15.37 -9.85 -12.11
N LEU A 122 -14.78 -9.81 -13.30
CA LEU A 122 -14.76 -10.94 -14.23
C LEU A 122 -14.03 -12.15 -13.62
N MET A 123 -12.87 -11.93 -13.00
CA MET A 123 -12.12 -12.97 -12.31
C MET A 123 -12.92 -13.58 -11.15
N SER A 124 -13.57 -12.73 -10.35
CA SER A 124 -14.40 -13.17 -9.23
C SER A 124 -15.59 -13.99 -9.69
N ARG A 125 -16.32 -13.54 -10.72
CA ARG A 125 -17.46 -14.28 -11.28
C ARG A 125 -17.06 -15.63 -11.84
N HIS A 126 -15.89 -15.72 -12.46
CA HIS A 126 -15.38 -17.01 -12.96
C HIS A 126 -15.06 -17.99 -11.81
N LYS A 127 -14.70 -17.49 -10.62
CA LYS A 127 -14.37 -18.33 -9.45
C LYS A 127 -15.57 -18.64 -8.57
N TYR A 128 -16.47 -17.68 -8.37
CA TYR A 128 -17.55 -17.73 -7.38
C TYR A 128 -18.95 -17.69 -8.00
N GLY A 129 -19.07 -17.59 -9.32
CA GLY A 129 -20.35 -17.54 -10.04
C GLY A 129 -21.18 -16.30 -9.68
N GLU A 130 -22.48 -16.49 -9.51
CA GLU A 130 -23.45 -15.42 -9.21
C GLU A 130 -23.34 -14.88 -7.77
N GLN A 131 -22.55 -15.51 -6.89
CA GLN A 131 -22.33 -15.03 -5.51
C GLN A 131 -21.66 -13.65 -5.44
N VAL A 132 -21.11 -13.17 -6.55
CA VAL A 132 -20.45 -11.87 -6.70
C VAL A 132 -21.47 -10.72 -6.83
N VAL A 133 -22.75 -11.02 -7.05
CA VAL A 133 -23.80 -9.99 -7.09
C VAL A 133 -23.87 -9.27 -5.74
N GLY A 134 -23.76 -7.93 -5.76
CA GLY A 134 -23.74 -7.10 -4.55
C GLY A 134 -22.34 -6.72 -4.05
N TRP A 135 -21.26 -7.24 -4.66
CA TRP A 135 -19.88 -6.92 -4.24
C TRP A 135 -19.35 -5.61 -4.83
N GLY A 136 -20.21 -4.72 -5.33
CA GLY A 136 -19.80 -3.54 -6.11
C GLY A 136 -18.80 -2.64 -5.39
N GLU A 137 -19.12 -2.22 -4.15
CA GLU A 137 -18.25 -1.37 -3.34
C GLU A 137 -16.94 -2.08 -2.96
N TYR A 138 -17.02 -3.37 -2.60
CA TYR A 138 -15.86 -4.19 -2.27
C TYR A 138 -14.91 -4.34 -3.47
N LEU A 139 -15.46 -4.61 -4.66
CA LEU A 139 -14.68 -4.72 -5.90
C LEU A 139 -14.07 -3.38 -6.29
N GLN A 140 -14.74 -2.26 -6.02
CA GLN A 140 -14.19 -0.93 -6.26
C GLN A 140 -12.99 -0.64 -5.33
N GLN A 141 -13.10 -0.94 -4.03
CA GLN A 141 -11.98 -0.82 -3.08
C GLN A 141 -10.81 -1.73 -3.46
N LEU A 142 -11.12 -2.96 -3.90
CA LEU A 142 -10.12 -3.91 -4.37
C LEU A 142 -9.45 -3.41 -5.65
N GLY A 143 -10.22 -2.82 -6.56
CA GLY A 143 -9.72 -2.16 -7.78
C GLY A 143 -8.76 -1.02 -7.45
N GLU A 144 -9.08 -0.18 -6.47
CA GLU A 144 -8.19 0.89 -6.02
C GLU A 144 -6.88 0.34 -5.45
N ALA A 145 -6.96 -0.74 -4.66
CA ALA A 145 -5.78 -1.40 -4.13
C ALA A 145 -4.91 -1.99 -5.26
N VAL A 146 -5.51 -2.59 -6.28
CA VAL A 146 -4.80 -3.08 -7.48
C VAL A 146 -4.10 -1.93 -8.21
N VAL A 147 -4.78 -0.81 -8.44
CA VAL A 147 -4.19 0.37 -9.10
C VAL A 147 -3.00 0.90 -8.30
N LYS A 148 -3.08 0.94 -6.96
CA LYS A 148 -1.95 1.34 -6.10
C LYS A 148 -0.75 0.40 -6.27
N VAL A 149 -0.96 -0.91 -6.31
CA VAL A 149 0.12 -1.88 -6.55
C VAL A 149 0.73 -1.67 -7.94
N ASP A 150 -0.11 -1.52 -8.98
CA ASP A 150 0.36 -1.29 -10.35
C ASP A 150 1.24 -0.03 -10.45
N LEU A 151 0.92 1.03 -9.72
CA LEU A 151 1.65 2.30 -9.77
C LEU A 151 2.84 2.41 -8.79
N LEU A 152 2.89 1.59 -7.75
CA LEU A 152 3.90 1.69 -6.69
C LEU A 152 4.85 0.49 -6.60
N HIS A 153 4.65 -0.58 -7.38
CA HIS A 153 5.49 -1.78 -7.31
C HIS A 153 6.96 -1.56 -7.74
N VAL A 154 7.28 -0.46 -8.43
CA VAL A 154 8.68 -0.08 -8.74
C VAL A 154 9.09 1.20 -8.03
N LYS A 155 10.41 1.34 -7.81
CA LYS A 155 11.03 2.52 -7.21
C LYS A 155 10.54 3.82 -7.87
N PRO A 156 10.28 4.90 -7.10
CA PRO A 156 9.75 6.17 -7.62
C PRO A 156 10.49 6.71 -8.85
N GLY A 157 11.83 6.69 -8.84
CA GLY A 157 12.65 7.20 -9.93
C GLY A 157 12.68 6.34 -11.20
N LYS A 158 11.99 5.19 -11.23
CA LYS A 158 11.91 4.32 -12.42
C LYS A 158 10.58 4.49 -13.14
N VAL A 159 10.64 4.60 -14.46
CA VAL A 159 9.46 4.59 -15.34
C VAL A 159 8.69 3.28 -15.17
N ILE A 160 7.36 3.35 -15.17
CA ILE A 160 6.50 2.17 -15.12
C ILE A 160 5.87 1.95 -16.49
N PRO A 161 6.18 0.83 -17.18
CA PRO A 161 5.41 0.38 -18.31
C PRO A 161 4.14 -0.35 -17.84
N LEU A 162 2.98 0.12 -18.27
CA LEU A 162 1.70 -0.56 -18.04
C LEU A 162 1.15 -1.11 -19.36
N ASP A 163 0.56 -2.31 -19.30
CA ASP A 163 -0.30 -2.81 -20.38
C ASP A 163 -1.72 -2.33 -20.14
N LEU A 164 -2.12 -1.33 -20.93
CA LEU A 164 -3.38 -0.61 -20.77
C LEU A 164 -4.51 -1.21 -21.62
N GLN A 165 -4.23 -2.22 -22.45
CA GLN A 165 -5.27 -2.83 -23.27
C GLN A 165 -6.10 -3.84 -22.48
N PRO A 166 -7.40 -3.98 -22.80
CA PRO A 166 -8.22 -5.06 -22.26
C PRO A 166 -7.56 -6.39 -22.64
N THR A 167 -7.21 -7.18 -21.62
CA THR A 167 -6.46 -8.43 -21.80
C THR A 167 -7.30 -9.47 -22.56
N THR A 168 -7.25 -9.45 -23.90
CA THR A 168 -7.79 -10.55 -24.74
C THR A 168 -6.82 -11.73 -24.81
N SER A 169 -5.56 -11.52 -24.43
CA SER A 169 -4.51 -12.52 -24.48
C SER A 169 -3.60 -12.36 -23.26
N GLY A 170 -3.66 -13.34 -22.35
CA GLY A 170 -2.97 -13.35 -21.05
C GLY A 170 -1.44 -13.44 -21.09
N ARG A 171 -0.77 -12.71 -22.00
CA ARG A 171 0.68 -12.73 -22.23
C ARG A 171 1.36 -11.37 -21.98
N GLY A 172 0.67 -10.37 -21.45
CA GLY A 172 1.27 -9.09 -21.03
C GLY A 172 2.07 -9.26 -19.74
N ARG A 173 3.41 -9.16 -19.82
CA ARG A 173 4.37 -9.44 -18.73
C ARG A 173 4.56 -8.27 -17.75
N HIS A 174 3.80 -7.18 -17.88
CA HIS A 174 4.10 -5.90 -17.20
C HIS A 174 2.85 -5.29 -16.57
N THR A 175 2.42 -5.78 -15.39
CA THR A 175 1.21 -5.38 -14.61
C THR A 175 -0.09 -6.09 -15.01
N SER A 176 -0.10 -7.41 -14.78
CA SER A 176 -1.36 -8.15 -14.78
C SER A 176 -2.07 -7.96 -13.44
N CYS A 177 -3.38 -7.72 -13.48
CA CYS A 177 -4.26 -7.75 -12.30
C CYS A 177 -4.03 -9.00 -11.42
N LYS A 178 -3.53 -10.11 -12.00
CA LYS A 178 -3.17 -11.34 -11.29
C LYS A 178 -2.08 -11.14 -10.22
N GLY A 179 -1.05 -10.33 -10.51
CA GLY A 179 0.03 -10.08 -9.56
C GLY A 179 -0.46 -9.32 -8.33
N ALA A 180 -1.19 -8.23 -8.55
CA ALA A 180 -1.81 -7.46 -7.48
C ALA A 180 -2.87 -8.28 -6.71
N ALA A 181 -3.73 -9.03 -7.41
CA ALA A 181 -4.71 -9.91 -6.78
C ALA A 181 -4.05 -11.00 -5.93
N PHE A 182 -2.90 -11.55 -6.35
CA PHE A 182 -2.13 -12.51 -5.57
C PHE A 182 -1.63 -11.89 -4.26
N VAL A 183 -1.06 -10.67 -4.30
CA VAL A 183 -0.62 -9.95 -3.09
C VAL A 183 -1.81 -9.72 -2.15
N LEU A 184 -2.91 -9.18 -2.67
CA LEU A 184 -4.11 -8.86 -1.89
C LEU A 184 -4.74 -10.11 -1.26
N TYR A 185 -4.79 -11.22 -2.00
CA TYR A 185 -5.26 -12.50 -1.48
C TYR A 185 -4.40 -13.01 -0.32
N ASN A 186 -3.07 -12.93 -0.43
CA ASN A 186 -2.18 -13.34 0.65
C ASN A 186 -2.32 -12.44 1.88
N CYS A 187 -2.48 -11.12 1.70
CA CYS A 187 -2.78 -10.21 2.80
C CYS A 187 -4.09 -10.57 3.51
N ALA A 188 -5.16 -10.83 2.75
CA ALA A 188 -6.45 -11.23 3.32
C ALA A 188 -6.36 -12.56 4.08
N ARG A 189 -5.59 -13.52 3.55
CA ARG A 189 -5.36 -14.81 4.21
C ARG A 189 -4.63 -14.66 5.54
N LEU A 190 -3.56 -13.86 5.57
CA LEU A 190 -2.83 -13.57 6.82
C LEU A 190 -3.72 -12.86 7.84
N ALA A 191 -4.50 -11.86 7.40
CA ALA A 191 -5.44 -11.17 8.27
C ALA A 191 -6.50 -12.12 8.86
N ALA A 192 -7.02 -13.07 8.07
CA ALA A 192 -7.97 -14.07 8.55
C ALA A 192 -7.34 -15.01 9.59
N ILE A 193 -6.10 -15.46 9.37
CA ILE A 193 -5.35 -16.29 10.34
C ILE A 193 -5.15 -15.50 11.65
N CYS A 194 -4.70 -14.25 11.57
CA CYS A 194 -4.51 -13.40 12.75
C CYS A 194 -5.83 -13.18 13.50
N LYS A 195 -6.91 -12.86 12.79
CA LYS A 195 -8.24 -12.68 13.39
C LYS A 195 -8.68 -13.96 14.12
N GLN A 196 -8.62 -15.10 13.44
CA GLN A 196 -9.00 -16.38 14.04
C GLN A 196 -8.18 -16.71 15.29
N PHE A 197 -6.87 -16.41 15.27
CA PHE A 197 -6.03 -16.57 16.45
C PHE A 197 -6.50 -15.68 17.61
N TYR A 198 -6.72 -14.38 17.38
CA TYR A 198 -7.18 -13.47 18.44
C TYR A 198 -8.57 -13.83 18.97
N ASP A 199 -9.50 -14.23 18.10
CA ASP A 199 -10.82 -14.72 18.51
C ASP A 199 -10.66 -15.95 19.43
N LYS A 200 -9.77 -16.89 19.09
CA LYS A 200 -9.48 -18.08 19.90
C LYS A 200 -8.77 -17.77 21.22
N VAL A 201 -7.95 -16.72 21.27
CA VAL A 201 -7.37 -16.23 22.52
C VAL A 201 -8.46 -15.63 23.42
N ALA A 202 -9.36 -14.82 22.86
CA ALA A 202 -10.48 -14.23 23.60
C ALA A 202 -11.45 -15.30 24.15
N GLU A 203 -11.65 -16.39 23.41
CA GLU A 203 -12.43 -17.56 23.84
C GLU A 203 -11.69 -18.47 24.85
N GLY A 204 -10.41 -18.19 25.16
CA GLY A 204 -9.61 -18.98 26.09
C GLY A 204 -9.03 -20.29 25.54
N TYR A 205 -9.13 -20.53 24.22
CA TYR A 205 -8.56 -21.72 23.58
C TYR A 205 -7.04 -21.64 23.40
N TYR A 206 -6.50 -20.44 23.21
CA TYR A 206 -5.06 -20.21 23.02
C TYR A 206 -4.50 -19.18 24.02
N PRO A 207 -3.22 -19.31 24.41
CA PRO A 207 -2.53 -18.27 25.15
C PRO A 207 -2.23 -17.05 24.27
N HIS A 208 -2.01 -15.90 24.91
CA HIS A 208 -1.51 -14.71 24.21
C HIS A 208 -0.13 -14.97 23.57
N LEU A 209 0.18 -14.25 22.50
CA LEU A 209 1.51 -14.30 21.89
C LEU A 209 2.57 -13.82 22.88
N ILE A 210 3.66 -14.58 22.97
CA ILE A 210 4.84 -14.17 23.71
C ILE A 210 5.56 -13.01 22.99
N PRO A 211 6.30 -12.16 23.72
CA PRO A 211 7.10 -11.11 23.10
C PRO A 211 8.08 -11.67 22.08
N LEU A 212 8.35 -10.92 21.01
CA LEU A 212 9.19 -11.38 19.90
C LEU A 212 10.59 -11.81 20.33
N GLN A 213 11.17 -11.13 21.34
CA GLN A 213 12.48 -11.45 21.90
C GLN A 213 12.54 -12.81 22.59
N ASP A 214 11.40 -13.34 23.02
CA ASP A 214 11.28 -14.61 23.74
C ASP A 214 10.83 -15.75 22.81
N VAL A 215 10.61 -15.47 21.52
CA VAL A 215 10.24 -16.48 20.53
C VAL A 215 11.43 -17.35 20.19
N ASP A 216 11.30 -18.66 20.44
CA ASP A 216 12.30 -19.65 20.05
C ASP A 216 12.19 -19.97 18.54
N PHE A 217 12.97 -19.24 17.74
CA PHE A 217 13.05 -19.47 16.29
C PHE A 217 13.74 -20.79 15.90
N SER A 218 14.40 -21.50 16.84
CA SER A 218 14.99 -22.81 16.54
C SER A 218 13.93 -23.89 16.25
N LEU A 219 12.68 -23.62 16.61
CA LEU A 219 11.54 -24.49 16.34
C LEU A 219 11.10 -24.47 14.87
N LEU A 220 11.55 -23.49 14.08
CA LEU A 220 11.31 -23.43 12.63
C LEU A 220 12.22 -24.45 11.95
N LYS A 221 11.68 -25.65 11.69
CA LYS A 221 12.45 -26.80 11.16
C LYS A 221 12.28 -26.96 9.66
N GLN A 222 11.25 -26.35 9.08
CA GLN A 222 11.08 -26.41 7.63
C GLN A 222 11.93 -25.35 6.95
N GLU A 223 12.57 -25.72 5.84
CA GLU A 223 13.40 -24.81 5.04
C GLU A 223 12.64 -23.54 4.66
N THR A 224 11.37 -23.67 4.29
CA THR A 224 10.48 -22.56 3.95
C THR A 224 10.17 -21.63 5.14
N GLU A 225 10.12 -22.15 6.36
CA GLU A 225 9.93 -21.37 7.59
C GLU A 225 11.22 -20.63 7.98
N GLN A 226 12.38 -21.28 7.78
CA GLN A 226 13.69 -20.69 8.03
C GLN A 226 14.02 -19.58 7.02
N GLU A 227 13.64 -19.75 5.75
CA GLU A 227 13.75 -18.68 4.75
C GLU A 227 12.87 -17.48 5.08
N ALA A 228 11.69 -17.71 5.67
CA ALA A 228 10.79 -16.65 6.10
C ALA A 228 11.34 -15.87 7.31
N SER A 229 12.03 -16.53 8.26
CA SER A 229 12.66 -15.87 9.41
C SER A 229 13.95 -15.11 9.08
N HIS A 230 14.47 -15.25 7.86
CA HIS A 230 15.66 -14.57 7.36
C HIS A 230 15.51 -13.03 7.43
N PRO A 231 16.62 -12.25 7.57
CA PRO A 231 16.62 -10.78 7.62
C PRO A 231 15.93 -10.02 6.46
N ARG A 232 15.39 -10.72 5.45
CA ARG A 232 14.56 -10.11 4.42
C ARG A 232 13.24 -9.55 4.99
N LEU A 233 12.64 -10.18 6.00
CA LEU A 233 11.47 -9.63 6.71
C LEU A 233 11.86 -8.52 7.70
N GLN A 234 13.04 -8.60 8.31
CA GLN A 234 13.56 -7.57 9.23
C GLN A 234 13.89 -6.24 8.52
N ASN A 235 14.13 -6.27 7.21
CA ASN A 235 14.36 -5.10 6.36
C ASN A 235 13.09 -4.57 5.68
N VAL A 236 11.93 -5.21 5.86
CA VAL A 236 10.65 -4.58 5.52
C VAL A 236 10.39 -3.53 6.58
N PRO A 237 10.14 -2.25 6.24
CA PRO A 237 9.82 -1.26 7.24
C PRO A 237 8.64 -1.77 8.07
N HIS A 238 8.95 -2.15 9.32
CA HIS A 238 8.06 -2.58 10.38
C HIS A 238 6.75 -1.77 10.47
N PRO A 239 6.71 -0.46 10.12
CA PRO A 239 5.46 0.29 10.21
C PRO A 239 4.46 0.08 9.06
N ILE A 240 4.83 -0.46 7.88
CA ILE A 240 3.88 -0.69 6.77
C ILE A 240 2.89 -1.81 7.11
N ILE A 241 3.37 -2.84 7.82
CA ILE A 241 2.57 -4.01 8.20
C ILE A 241 1.66 -3.65 9.39
N LEU A 242 2.13 -2.86 10.35
CA LEU A 242 1.35 -2.48 11.53
C LEU A 242 0.30 -1.39 11.27
N ALA A 243 0.58 -0.41 10.39
CA ALA A 243 -0.35 0.69 10.10
C ALA A 243 -1.67 0.25 9.43
N ARG A 244 -1.74 -0.98 8.93
CA ARG A 244 -2.97 -1.57 8.36
C ARG A 244 -3.52 -2.78 9.10
N LEU A 245 -2.80 -3.31 10.09
CA LEU A 245 -3.30 -4.38 10.95
C LEU A 245 -3.99 -3.86 12.21
N HIS A 246 -3.90 -2.55 12.50
CA HIS A 246 -4.88 -1.92 13.38
C HIS A 246 -6.24 -1.90 12.67
N PRO A 247 -7.29 -2.52 13.24
CA PRO A 247 -8.63 -2.35 12.71
C PRO A 247 -9.03 -0.90 12.96
N CYS A 248 -8.95 -0.05 11.93
CA CYS A 248 -9.87 1.08 11.86
C CYS A 248 -11.27 0.49 12.07
N GLY A 249 -12.00 0.98 13.07
CA GLY A 249 -13.24 0.42 13.61
C GLY A 249 -14.44 0.41 12.66
N GLY A 250 -14.27 -0.14 11.46
CA GLY A 250 -15.33 -0.59 10.58
C GLY A 250 -15.58 -2.07 10.85
N SER A 251 -16.77 -2.37 11.37
CA SER A 251 -17.31 -3.72 11.40
C SER A 251 -17.20 -4.32 10.00
N TRP A 252 -16.33 -5.31 9.82
CA TRP A 252 -16.43 -6.20 8.68
C TRP A 252 -17.71 -6.99 8.89
N ALA A 253 -18.80 -6.56 8.25
CA ALA A 253 -19.99 -7.37 8.11
C ALA A 253 -19.57 -8.65 7.38
N THR A 254 -19.35 -9.72 8.15
CA THR A 254 -19.27 -11.07 7.61
C THR A 254 -20.62 -11.36 6.94
N PRO A 255 -20.68 -11.71 5.64
CA PRO A 255 -21.88 -12.34 5.11
C PRO A 255 -22.01 -13.68 5.83
N GLY A 256 -22.91 -13.72 6.82
CA GLY A 256 -23.27 -14.93 7.53
C GLY A 256 -23.89 -15.91 6.52
N GLY A 257 -23.08 -16.84 6.05
CA GLY A 257 -23.51 -18.00 5.30
C GLY A 257 -22.74 -19.21 5.82
N PRO A 258 -23.41 -20.32 6.17
CA PRO A 258 -22.74 -21.50 6.69
C PRO A 258 -21.83 -22.10 5.61
N TYR A 259 -20.56 -22.32 5.95
CA TYR A 259 -19.63 -23.08 5.13
C TYR A 259 -20.22 -24.47 4.85
N PRO A 260 -20.26 -24.93 3.59
CA PRO A 260 -20.63 -26.30 3.29
C PRO A 260 -19.55 -27.24 3.85
N LYS A 261 -19.96 -28.14 4.75
CA LYS A 261 -19.14 -29.26 5.19
C LYS A 261 -18.85 -30.15 3.99
N GLY A 262 -17.58 -30.29 3.63
CA GLY A 262 -17.14 -31.24 2.62
C GLY A 262 -17.44 -32.66 3.07
N GLY A 263 -18.15 -33.39 2.21
CA GLY A 263 -18.15 -34.85 2.13
C GLY A 263 -17.31 -35.30 0.95
#